data_AF-A0A7K0XFP5-F1
#
_entry.id   AF-A0A7K0XFP5-F1
#
_cell.length_a   1.000
_cell.length_b   1.000
_cell.length_c   1.000
_cell.angle_alpha   90.00
_cell.angle_beta   90.00
_cell.angle_gamma   90.00
#
_symmetry.space_group_name_H-M   'P 1'
#
loop_
_entity.id
_entity.type
_entity.pdbx_description
1 polymer ?
#
loop_
_entity_poly.entity_id
_entity_poly.type
_entity_poly.pdbx_seq_one_letter_code
_entity_poly.pdbx_strand_id
1 'polypeptide(L)'
;MNSTPREVVIGVDVGTTTTKAVAIDSSGAVVGSASSVTTWDIGINGEVQTDIDRLTDAVTGVLVETAHSVGEGTRVTGIGITGMAEVGVVVSPAGEALTAAMAWYDQRGAEELAALPQAFRDEFISVTGLAAKAECSFAKLLWLGSHGGPSLAGKQWLNALEYIAFRLTGVR
;
A
#
# COMPACT_ATOMS: atom_id res chain seq x y z
N MET A 1 22.94 -19.22 31.84
CA MET A 1 23.19 -17.79 31.56
C MET A 1 22.07 -17.33 30.65
N ASN A 2 21.17 -16.47 31.10
CA ASN A 2 20.18 -15.85 30.21
C ASN A 2 20.89 -14.75 29.44
N SER A 3 21.34 -15.04 28.22
CA SER A 3 21.77 -14.00 27.29
C SER A 3 20.57 -13.13 26.96
N THR A 4 20.71 -11.81 27.08
CA THR A 4 19.71 -10.86 26.57
C THR A 4 19.45 -11.15 25.09
N PRO A 5 18.18 -11.26 24.66
CA PRO A 5 17.87 -11.55 23.27
C PRO A 5 18.39 -10.44 22.36
N ARG A 6 18.87 -10.80 21.18
CA ARG A 6 19.29 -9.84 20.15
C ARG A 6 18.07 -9.05 19.71
N GLU A 7 18.15 -7.74 19.66
CA GLU A 7 17.05 -6.89 19.18
C GLU A 7 17.22 -6.55 17.70
N VAL A 8 16.12 -6.61 16.95
CA VAL A 8 16.07 -6.25 15.52
C VAL A 8 14.82 -5.43 15.22
N VAL A 9 14.90 -4.62 14.17
CA VAL A 9 13.73 -4.00 13.52
C VAL A 9 13.51 -4.67 12.16
N ILE A 10 12.26 -4.78 11.72
CA ILE A 10 11.94 -5.27 10.38
C ILE A 10 11.45 -4.11 9.51
N GLY A 11 12.05 -3.91 8.35
CA GLY A 11 11.51 -3.02 7.32
C GLY A 11 10.86 -3.85 6.22
N VAL A 12 9.64 -3.48 5.79
CA VAL A 12 8.97 -4.07 4.64
C VAL A 12 8.72 -3.02 3.55
N ASP A 13 9.06 -3.36 2.32
CA ASP A 13 8.81 -2.61 1.10
C ASP A 13 7.76 -3.33 0.26
N VAL A 14 6.58 -2.73 0.18
CA VAL A 14 5.43 -3.21 -0.61
C VAL A 14 5.59 -2.70 -2.05
N GLY A 15 6.50 -3.34 -2.77
CA GLY A 15 6.86 -2.96 -4.14
C GLY A 15 5.87 -3.44 -5.19
N THR A 16 5.98 -2.90 -6.40
CA THR A 16 5.08 -3.24 -7.52
C THR A 16 5.26 -4.66 -8.04
N THR A 17 6.49 -5.17 -8.07
CA THR A 17 6.78 -6.54 -8.56
C THR A 17 7.01 -7.52 -7.41
N THR A 18 7.53 -7.02 -6.30
CA THR A 18 7.95 -7.85 -5.18
C THR A 18 7.76 -7.09 -3.89
N THR A 19 7.11 -7.73 -2.93
CA THR A 19 7.09 -7.30 -1.52
C THR A 19 8.29 -7.93 -0.82
N LYS A 20 9.11 -7.12 -0.17
CA LYS A 20 10.36 -7.55 0.45
C LYS A 20 10.42 -7.10 1.89
N ALA A 21 10.93 -7.92 2.79
CA ALA A 21 11.28 -7.47 4.13
C ALA A 21 12.70 -7.88 4.51
N VAL A 22 13.31 -7.08 5.37
CA VAL A 22 14.63 -7.30 5.95
C VAL A 22 14.58 -7.05 7.45
N ALA A 23 15.23 -7.91 8.22
CA ALA A 23 15.51 -7.67 9.63
C ALA A 23 16.89 -7.04 9.78
N ILE A 24 16.98 -5.94 10.52
CA ILE A 24 18.19 -5.16 10.73
C ILE A 24 18.49 -5.12 12.23
N ASP A 25 19.72 -5.44 12.62
CA ASP A 25 20.15 -5.35 14.02
C ASP A 25 20.66 -3.95 14.41
N SER A 26 21.05 -3.76 15.67
CA SER A 26 21.56 -2.48 16.17
C SER A 26 22.88 -2.01 15.54
N SER A 27 23.59 -2.87 14.83
CA SER A 27 24.78 -2.50 14.06
C SER A 27 24.46 -2.01 12.64
N GLY A 28 23.20 -2.16 12.21
CA GLY A 28 22.77 -1.89 10.84
C GLY A 28 22.95 -3.08 9.89
N ALA A 29 23.29 -4.26 10.42
CA ALA A 29 23.47 -5.46 9.60
C ALA A 29 22.12 -6.09 9.27
N VAL A 30 21.93 -6.48 8.01
CA VAL A 30 20.81 -7.32 7.58
C VAL A 30 21.06 -8.75 8.06
N VAL A 31 20.15 -9.26 8.88
CA VAL A 31 20.31 -10.54 9.60
C VAL A 31 19.21 -11.55 9.29
N GLY A 32 18.27 -11.15 8.45
CA GLY A 32 17.17 -11.96 7.94
C GLY A 32 16.46 -11.23 6.83
N SER A 33 15.83 -11.97 5.91
CA SER A 33 15.07 -11.40 4.81
C SER A 33 14.10 -12.41 4.22
N ALA A 34 12.98 -11.92 3.69
CA ALA A 34 12.06 -12.70 2.89
C ALA A 34 11.45 -11.84 1.79
N SER A 35 10.85 -12.48 0.79
CA SER A 35 10.16 -11.76 -0.28
C SER A 35 9.07 -12.61 -0.92
N SER A 36 8.03 -11.95 -1.40
CA SER A 36 6.96 -12.56 -2.19
C SER A 36 6.67 -11.72 -3.44
N VAL A 37 6.16 -12.37 -4.48
CA VAL A 37 5.74 -11.66 -5.71
C VAL A 37 4.48 -10.85 -5.39
N THR A 38 4.46 -9.58 -5.81
CA THR A 38 3.25 -8.75 -5.74
C THR A 38 2.31 -9.17 -6.88
N THR A 39 1.16 -9.74 -6.53
CA THR A 39 0.19 -10.24 -7.52
C THR A 39 -0.77 -9.14 -7.95
N TRP A 40 -0.93 -9.01 -9.27
CA TRP A 40 -1.90 -8.12 -9.91
C TRP A 40 -2.86 -8.92 -10.77
N ASP A 41 -4.12 -8.51 -10.76
CA ASP A 41 -5.15 -8.96 -11.67
C ASP A 41 -5.19 -7.99 -12.85
N ILE A 42 -4.99 -8.52 -14.05
CA ILE A 42 -5.00 -7.75 -15.31
C ILE A 42 -6.32 -8.01 -16.03
N GLY A 43 -7.12 -6.95 -16.15
CA GLY A 43 -8.39 -6.95 -16.87
C GLY A 43 -8.22 -6.93 -18.39
N ILE A 44 -9.30 -7.27 -19.10
CA ILE A 44 -9.31 -7.38 -20.56
C ILE A 44 -9.08 -6.04 -21.26
N ASN A 45 -9.39 -4.91 -20.61
CA ASN A 45 -9.18 -3.57 -21.16
C ASN A 45 -7.91 -2.92 -20.61
N GLY A 46 -7.02 -3.71 -19.99
CA GLY A 46 -5.77 -3.22 -19.40
C GLY A 46 -5.93 -2.63 -18.00
N GLU A 47 -7.06 -2.86 -17.32
CA GLU A 47 -7.21 -2.56 -15.90
C GLU A 47 -6.18 -3.37 -15.10
N VAL A 48 -5.52 -2.76 -14.12
CA VAL A 48 -4.56 -3.45 -13.26
C VAL A 48 -4.87 -3.15 -11.81
N GLN A 49 -5.22 -4.18 -11.05
CA GLN A 49 -5.63 -4.02 -9.66
C GLN A 49 -5.29 -5.25 -8.82
N THR A 50 -5.41 -5.15 -7.51
CA THR A 50 -5.34 -6.28 -6.60
C THR A 50 -6.42 -6.17 -5.53
N ASP A 51 -6.85 -7.31 -5.01
CA ASP A 51 -7.46 -7.35 -3.69
C ASP A 51 -6.44 -6.83 -2.65
N ILE A 52 -6.84 -5.86 -1.84
CA ILE A 52 -5.99 -5.26 -0.82
C ILE A 52 -5.74 -6.21 0.36
N ASP A 53 -6.67 -7.11 0.64
CA ASP A 53 -6.51 -8.11 1.69
C ASP A 53 -5.50 -9.18 1.25
N ARG A 54 -5.54 -9.60 -0.02
CA ARG A 54 -4.49 -10.45 -0.62
C ARG A 54 -3.10 -9.82 -0.51
N LEU A 55 -2.99 -8.51 -0.75
CA LEU A 55 -1.72 -7.78 -0.60
C LEU A 55 -1.28 -7.72 0.88
N THR A 56 -2.23 -7.51 1.78
CA THR A 56 -1.99 -7.48 3.24
C THR A 56 -1.52 -8.84 3.75
N ASP A 57 -2.11 -9.93 3.27
CA ASP A 57 -1.70 -11.29 3.61
C ASP A 57 -0.29 -11.59 3.10
N ALA A 58 0.05 -11.16 1.88
CA ALA A 58 1.39 -11.30 1.32
C ALA A 58 2.44 -10.54 2.15
N VAL A 59 2.13 -9.32 2.61
CA VAL A 59 2.99 -8.54 3.51
C VAL A 59 3.15 -9.24 4.86
N THR A 60 2.05 -9.70 5.45
CA THR A 60 2.06 -10.42 6.73
C THR A 60 2.91 -11.69 6.64
N GLY A 61 2.78 -12.46 5.55
CA GLY A 61 3.59 -13.64 5.29
C GLY A 61 5.08 -13.33 5.22
N VAL A 62 5.47 -12.29 4.48
CA VAL A 62 6.87 -11.85 4.35
C VAL A 62 7.44 -11.35 5.69
N LEU A 63 6.64 -10.66 6.50
CA LEU A 63 7.04 -10.24 7.85
C LEU A 63 7.29 -11.45 8.76
N VAL A 64 6.39 -12.44 8.76
CA VAL A 64 6.52 -13.66 9.56
C VAL A 64 7.72 -14.49 9.12
N GLU A 65 7.92 -14.68 7.81
CA GLU A 65 9.06 -15.41 7.27
C GLU A 65 10.39 -14.73 7.62
N THR A 66 10.44 -13.39 7.54
CA THR A 66 11.61 -12.60 7.96
C THR A 66 11.89 -12.77 9.44
N ALA A 67 10.86 -12.72 10.30
CA ALA A 67 10.98 -12.92 11.74
C ALA A 67 11.45 -14.34 12.10
N HIS A 68 11.09 -15.36 11.32
CA HIS A 68 11.61 -16.72 11.51
C HIS A 68 13.06 -16.87 11.02
N SER A 69 13.48 -16.12 9.99
CA SER A 69 14.82 -16.22 9.42
C SER A 69 15.96 -15.76 10.35
N VAL A 70 15.67 -14.92 11.35
CA VAL A 70 16.68 -14.38 12.30
C VAL A 70 17.05 -15.34 13.43
N GLY A 71 16.39 -16.49 13.55
CA GLY A 71 16.69 -17.53 14.53
C GLY A 71 16.20 -17.25 15.96
N GLU A 72 16.30 -18.28 16.82
CA GLU A 72 15.90 -18.22 18.23
C GLU A 72 16.73 -17.19 19.03
N GLY A 73 16.12 -16.62 20.08
CA GLY A 73 16.79 -15.62 20.91
C GLY A 73 16.86 -14.22 20.29
N THR A 74 16.16 -13.98 19.18
CA THR A 74 15.98 -12.65 18.59
C THR A 74 14.60 -12.08 18.95
N ARG A 75 14.54 -10.80 19.30
CA ARG A 75 13.31 -10.05 19.58
C ARG A 75 13.13 -8.97 18.52
N VAL A 76 11.99 -9.02 17.82
CA VAL A 76 11.57 -7.92 16.93
C VAL A 76 11.01 -6.78 17.78
N THR A 77 11.59 -5.59 17.67
CA THR A 77 11.23 -4.43 18.49
C THR A 77 10.38 -3.39 17.76
N GLY A 78 10.33 -3.46 16.43
CA GLY A 78 9.52 -2.58 15.60
C GLY A 78 9.44 -3.03 14.16
N ILE A 79 8.42 -2.54 13.46
CA ILE A 79 8.19 -2.76 12.03
C ILE A 79 8.04 -1.40 11.34
N GLY A 80 8.81 -1.17 10.28
CA GLY A 80 8.64 -0.05 9.36
C GLY A 80 8.03 -0.52 8.05
N ILE A 81 7.08 0.24 7.50
CA ILE A 81 6.37 -0.08 6.26
C ILE A 81 6.63 1.03 5.25
N THR A 82 7.03 0.66 4.04
CA THR A 82 7.16 1.55 2.88
C THR A 82 6.63 0.84 1.63
N GLY A 83 6.44 1.57 0.52
CA GLY A 83 6.01 0.96 -0.74
C GLY A 83 5.29 1.94 -1.66
N MET A 84 4.39 1.40 -2.50
CA MET A 84 3.67 2.17 -3.51
C MET A 84 2.75 3.24 -2.89
N ALA A 85 2.91 4.49 -3.31
CA ALA A 85 2.18 5.64 -2.74
C ALA A 85 0.73 5.75 -3.22
N GLU A 86 0.47 5.58 -4.52
CA GLU A 86 -0.83 5.90 -5.13
C GLU A 86 -1.76 4.68 -5.32
N VAL A 87 -1.39 3.55 -4.72
CA VAL A 87 -2.25 2.38 -4.61
C VAL A 87 -3.07 2.55 -3.34
N GLY A 88 -4.38 2.30 -3.39
CA GLY A 88 -5.24 2.46 -2.23
C GLY A 88 -6.66 2.00 -2.47
N VAL A 89 -7.48 2.12 -1.42
CA VAL A 89 -8.86 1.65 -1.39
C VAL A 89 -9.78 2.66 -0.71
N VAL A 90 -11.04 2.67 -1.14
CA VAL A 90 -12.11 3.32 -0.37
C VAL A 90 -12.52 2.38 0.76
N VAL A 91 -12.55 2.89 1.99
CA VAL A 91 -12.87 2.13 3.19
C VAL A 91 -14.14 2.62 3.87
N SER A 92 -14.95 1.67 4.34
CA SER A 92 -16.15 1.93 5.12
C SER A 92 -15.82 2.52 6.51
N PRO A 93 -16.79 3.08 7.24
CA PRO A 93 -16.61 3.44 8.66
C PRO A 93 -16.18 2.26 9.53
N ALA A 94 -16.58 1.03 9.16
CA ALA A 94 -16.20 -0.20 9.86
C ALA A 94 -14.77 -0.68 9.51
N GLY A 95 -14.08 -0.03 8.57
CA GLY A 95 -12.72 -0.38 8.15
C GLY A 95 -12.65 -1.41 7.02
N GLU A 96 -13.79 -1.78 6.43
CA GLU A 96 -13.83 -2.71 5.30
C GLU A 96 -13.44 -2.01 4.01
N ALA A 97 -12.59 -2.65 3.19
CA ALA A 97 -12.30 -2.19 1.84
C ALA A 97 -13.54 -2.38 0.94
N LEU A 98 -13.91 -1.33 0.21
CA LEU A 98 -15.10 -1.28 -0.64
C LEU A 98 -14.77 -1.27 -2.14
N THR A 99 -13.48 -1.23 -2.46
CA THR A 99 -12.95 -1.22 -3.83
C THR A 99 -11.72 -2.10 -3.91
N ALA A 100 -11.41 -2.62 -5.11
CA ALA A 100 -10.08 -3.16 -5.37
C ALA A 100 -9.03 -2.04 -5.29
N ALA A 101 -7.79 -2.41 -4.99
CA ALA A 101 -6.66 -1.51 -5.00
C ALA A 101 -6.11 -1.40 -6.43
N MET A 102 -6.35 -0.26 -7.09
CA MET A 102 -5.85 -0.03 -8.45
C MET A 102 -4.34 0.19 -8.41
N ALA A 103 -3.61 -0.39 -9.36
CA ALA A 103 -2.18 -0.18 -9.49
C ALA A 103 -1.87 1.30 -9.69
N TRP A 104 -0.69 1.75 -9.24
CA TRP A 104 -0.33 3.17 -9.34
C TRP A 104 -0.22 3.63 -10.81
N TYR A 105 0.15 2.73 -11.72
CA TYR A 105 0.26 2.98 -13.17
C TYR A 105 -1.02 2.64 -13.95
N ASP A 106 -2.09 2.21 -13.28
CA ASP A 106 -3.41 2.03 -13.92
C ASP A 106 -3.89 3.39 -14.47
N GLN A 107 -4.38 3.38 -15.70
CA GLN A 107 -4.76 4.60 -16.44
C GLN A 107 -6.23 4.99 -16.26
N ARG A 108 -7.03 4.20 -15.53
CA ARG A 108 -8.39 4.59 -15.15
C ARG A 108 -8.37 5.91 -14.39
N GLY A 109 -9.25 6.83 -14.76
CA GLY A 109 -9.26 8.20 -14.26
C GLY A 109 -8.63 9.22 -15.20
N ALA A 110 -7.90 8.79 -16.24
CA ALA A 110 -7.28 9.71 -17.20
C ALA A 110 -8.32 10.58 -17.94
N GLU A 111 -9.42 9.97 -18.39
CA GLU A 111 -10.47 10.68 -19.12
C GLU A 111 -11.22 11.67 -18.22
N GLU A 112 -11.54 11.26 -16.99
CA GLU A 112 -12.20 12.11 -16.00
C GLU A 112 -11.32 13.29 -15.61
N LEU A 113 -10.02 13.04 -15.43
CA LEU A 113 -9.07 14.10 -15.12
C LEU A 113 -8.91 15.08 -16.29
N ALA A 114 -8.85 14.58 -17.53
CA ALA A 114 -8.77 15.41 -18.73
C ALA A 114 -10.03 16.26 -18.96
N ALA A 115 -11.19 15.75 -18.54
CA ALA A 115 -12.47 16.47 -18.60
C ALA A 115 -12.57 17.62 -17.58
N LEU A 116 -11.69 17.68 -16.57
CA LEU A 116 -11.70 18.77 -15.60
C LEU A 116 -11.22 20.10 -16.21
N PRO A 117 -11.81 21.24 -15.80
CA PRO A 117 -11.39 22.55 -16.26
C PRO A 117 -9.88 22.76 -16.07
N GLN A 118 -9.23 23.40 -17.05
CA GLN A 118 -7.80 23.70 -16.98
C GLN A 118 -7.43 24.44 -15.68
N ALA A 119 -8.24 25.41 -15.28
CA ALA A 119 -8.03 26.16 -14.04
C ALA A 119 -7.97 25.27 -12.79
N PHE A 120 -8.80 24.21 -12.72
CA PHE A 120 -8.76 23.26 -11.62
C PHE A 120 -7.45 22.45 -11.64
N ARG A 121 -7.02 21.98 -12.83
CA ARG A 121 -5.78 21.21 -12.96
C ARG A 121 -4.55 22.05 -12.61
N ASP A 122 -4.54 23.33 -12.97
CA ASP A 122 -3.47 24.27 -12.61
C ASP A 122 -3.43 24.53 -11.10
N GLU A 123 -4.60 24.73 -10.47
CA GLU A 123 -4.71 24.89 -9.02
C GLU A 123 -4.25 23.64 -8.28
N PHE A 124 -4.67 22.45 -8.73
CA PHE A 124 -4.24 21.17 -8.16
C PHE A 124 -2.71 21.07 -8.12
N ILE A 125 -2.03 21.38 -9.23
CA ILE A 125 -0.56 21.37 -9.29
C ILE A 125 0.03 22.41 -8.34
N SER A 126 -0.54 23.63 -8.31
CA SER A 126 -0.04 24.71 -7.45
C SER A 126 -0.18 24.41 -5.95
N VAL A 127 -1.23 23.70 -5.54
CA VAL A 127 -1.50 23.38 -4.14
C VAL A 127 -0.73 22.13 -3.69
N THR A 128 -0.71 21.10 -4.53
CA THR A 128 -0.18 19.78 -4.15
C THR A 128 1.28 19.57 -4.54
N GLY A 129 1.78 20.33 -5.51
CA GLY A 129 3.07 20.07 -6.16
C GLY A 129 3.07 18.82 -7.06
N LEU A 130 1.94 18.13 -7.20
CA LEU A 130 1.79 16.92 -8.01
C LEU A 130 1.31 17.27 -9.41
N ALA A 131 1.87 16.60 -10.42
CA ALA A 131 1.32 16.67 -11.77
C ALA A 131 -0.08 16.05 -11.79
N ALA A 132 -1.06 16.71 -12.40
CA ALA A 132 -2.39 16.16 -12.61
C ALA A 132 -2.32 15.02 -13.65
N LYS A 133 -2.09 13.79 -13.19
CA LYS A 133 -2.05 12.58 -14.02
C LYS A 133 -2.90 11.45 -13.43
N ALA A 134 -3.16 10.42 -14.23
CA ALA A 134 -3.99 9.27 -13.86
C ALA A 134 -3.41 8.47 -12.68
N GLU A 135 -2.10 8.57 -12.45
CA GLU A 135 -1.43 7.90 -11.35
C GLU A 135 -1.89 8.43 -9.99
N CYS A 136 -2.32 9.69 -9.88
CA CYS A 136 -2.76 10.26 -8.61
C CYS A 136 -4.03 9.57 -8.08
N SER A 137 -4.09 9.38 -6.75
CA SER A 137 -5.25 8.83 -6.04
C SER A 137 -6.54 9.58 -6.36
N PHE A 138 -6.45 10.88 -6.62
CA PHE A 138 -7.60 11.70 -7.02
C PHE A 138 -8.24 11.22 -8.34
N ALA A 139 -7.45 10.83 -9.34
CA ALA A 139 -7.96 10.33 -10.62
C ALA A 139 -8.73 9.00 -10.43
N LYS A 140 -8.24 8.13 -9.54
CA LYS A 140 -8.90 6.87 -9.16
C LYS A 140 -10.26 7.13 -8.50
N LEU A 141 -10.34 8.14 -7.62
CA LEU A 141 -11.60 8.55 -7.00
C LEU A 141 -12.61 9.14 -7.99
N LEU A 142 -12.16 9.93 -8.96
CA LEU A 142 -13.01 10.43 -10.05
C LEU A 142 -13.57 9.27 -10.89
N TRP A 143 -12.71 8.32 -11.25
CA TRP A 143 -13.12 7.15 -12.02
C TRP A 143 -14.18 6.33 -11.28
N LEU A 144 -13.96 6.04 -9.99
CA LEU A 144 -14.92 5.34 -9.15
C LEU A 144 -16.27 6.07 -9.10
N GLY A 145 -16.26 7.40 -8.98
CA GLY A 145 -17.48 8.20 -8.99
C GLY A 145 -18.27 8.12 -10.31
N SER A 146 -17.56 8.05 -11.44
CA SER A 146 -18.16 8.01 -12.78
C SER A 146 -18.58 6.61 -13.23
N HIS A 147 -17.93 5.56 -12.69
CA HIS A 147 -18.04 4.18 -13.17
C HIS A 147 -18.75 3.23 -12.19
N GLY A 148 -19.62 3.77 -11.33
CA GLY A 148 -20.47 2.96 -10.45
C GLY A 148 -19.76 2.40 -9.21
N GLY A 149 -18.66 3.03 -8.80
CA GLY A 149 -18.02 2.77 -7.50
C GLY A 149 -18.89 3.21 -6.31
N PRO A 150 -18.44 2.90 -5.08
CA PRO A 150 -19.21 3.24 -3.88
C PRO A 150 -19.31 4.76 -3.70
N SER A 151 -20.45 5.23 -3.19
CA SER A 151 -20.59 6.63 -2.76
C SER A 151 -19.53 6.96 -1.72
N LEU A 152 -18.73 8.01 -1.95
CA LEU A 152 -17.64 8.41 -1.04
C LEU A 152 -18.13 9.05 0.27
N ALA A 153 -19.42 9.38 0.37
CA ALA A 153 -19.97 10.00 1.57
C ALA A 153 -19.79 9.10 2.81
N GLY A 154 -19.19 9.68 3.86
CA GLY A 154 -18.89 9.00 5.12
C GLY A 154 -17.80 7.94 5.02
N LYS A 155 -17.07 7.88 3.91
CA LYS A 155 -15.97 6.92 3.68
C LYS A 155 -14.65 7.67 3.60
N GLN A 156 -13.56 6.91 3.65
CA GLN A 156 -12.22 7.47 3.52
C GLN A 156 -11.46 6.72 2.45
N TRP A 157 -10.51 7.39 1.83
CA TRP A 157 -9.45 6.74 1.06
C TRP A 157 -8.31 6.42 2.01
N LEU A 158 -7.79 5.19 1.94
CA LEU A 158 -6.50 4.84 2.54
C LEU A 158 -5.58 4.39 1.42
N ASN A 159 -4.34 4.88 1.42
CA ASN A 159 -3.32 4.26 0.60
C ASN A 159 -3.03 2.83 1.12
N ALA A 160 -2.41 2.01 0.28
CA ALA A 160 -2.19 0.59 0.59
C ALA A 160 -1.39 0.41 1.88
N LEU A 161 -0.39 1.25 2.14
CA LEU A 161 0.45 1.16 3.33
C LEU A 161 -0.33 1.53 4.60
N GLU A 162 -1.19 2.55 4.53
CA GLU A 162 -2.10 2.92 5.61
C GLU A 162 -3.09 1.79 5.90
N TYR A 163 -3.69 1.18 4.87
CA TYR A 163 -4.60 0.06 5.05
C TYR A 163 -3.89 -1.15 5.68
N ILE A 164 -2.69 -1.49 5.20
CA ILE A 164 -1.89 -2.58 5.75
C ILE A 164 -1.52 -2.29 7.22
N ALA A 165 -1.09 -1.06 7.53
CA ALA A 165 -0.79 -0.66 8.90
C ALA A 165 -2.03 -0.77 9.80
N PHE A 166 -3.20 -0.33 9.32
CA PHE A 166 -4.47 -0.49 10.02
C PHE A 166 -4.79 -1.97 10.27
N ARG A 167 -4.62 -2.85 9.28
CA ARG A 167 -4.84 -4.29 9.43
C ARG A 167 -3.89 -4.97 10.42
N LEU A 168 -2.65 -4.51 10.51
CA LEU A 168 -1.63 -5.05 11.43
C LEU A 168 -1.80 -4.56 12.87
N THR A 169 -2.35 -3.34 13.05
CA THR A 169 -2.38 -2.68 14.38
C THR A 169 -3.78 -2.58 14.97
N GLY A 170 -4.83 -2.64 14.14
CA GLY A 170 -6.19 -2.30 14.53
C GLY A 170 -6.43 -0.81 14.78
N VAL A 171 -5.44 0.05 14.50
CA VAL A 171 -5.49 1.50 14.71
C VAL A 171 -5.59 2.20 13.36
N ARG A 172 -6.56 3.11 13.26
CA ARG A 172 -6.85 3.90 12.07
C ARG A 172 -6.58 5.37 12.30
#